data_AF-A0A969IDE8-F1
#
_entry.id   AF-A0A969IDE8-F1
#
_cell.length_a   1.000
_cell.length_b   1.000
_cell.length_c   1.000
_cell.angle_alpha   90.00
_cell.angle_beta   90.00
_cell.angle_gamma   90.00
#
_symmetry.space_group_name_H-M   'P 1'
#
loop_
_entity.id
_entity.type
_entity.pdbx_description
1 polymer ?
#
loop_
_entity_poly.entity_id
_entity_poly.type
_entity_poly.pdbx_seq_one_letter_code
_entity_poly.pdbx_strand_id
1 'polypeptide(L)'
;SKVSHLLDSLRWLAMHYNRKDQTYWVSFKNELVHFDKNFRNLKTYRQGDGYNSPALNFVIDNGGNLWFYNILSQINRLDKTTGTITTLSETDGYKNKIFLV
;
A
#
# COMPACT_ATOMS: atom_id res chain seq x y z
N SER A 1 -24.06 -7.90 -19.90
CA SER A 1 -23.23 -8.95 -19.29
C SER A 1 -22.40 -8.30 -18.18
N LYS A 2 -22.27 -8.94 -17.01
CA LYS A 2 -21.32 -8.46 -15.98
C LYS A 2 -19.92 -8.73 -16.51
N VAL A 3 -19.15 -7.69 -16.80
CA VAL A 3 -17.73 -7.86 -17.18
C VAL A 3 -17.01 -8.32 -15.92
N SER A 4 -16.52 -9.56 -15.91
CA SER A 4 -15.71 -10.08 -14.82
C SER A 4 -14.39 -9.33 -14.80
N HIS A 5 -14.14 -8.61 -13.72
CA HIS A 5 -12.89 -7.89 -13.54
C HIS A 5 -11.86 -8.77 -12.84
N LEU A 6 -10.55 -8.57 -13.10
CA LEU A 6 -9.48 -9.34 -12.45
C LEU A 6 -9.58 -9.28 -10.92
N LEU A 7 -10.05 -8.14 -10.38
CA LEU A 7 -10.25 -7.95 -8.94
C LEU A 7 -11.46 -8.69 -8.37
N ASP A 8 -12.35 -9.24 -9.20
CA ASP A 8 -13.51 -10.03 -8.74
C ASP A 8 -13.08 -11.42 -8.26
N SER A 9 -11.92 -11.92 -8.71
CA SER A 9 -11.38 -13.24 -8.32
C SER A 9 -10.20 -13.15 -7.34
N LEU A 10 -9.56 -11.99 -7.23
CA LEU A 10 -8.40 -11.81 -6.37
C LEU A 10 -8.81 -11.43 -4.94
N ARG A 11 -8.16 -12.07 -3.95
CA ARG A 11 -8.34 -11.76 -2.52
C ARG A 11 -7.52 -10.53 -2.11
N TRP A 12 -7.83 -9.37 -2.69
CA TRP A 12 -7.27 -8.10 -2.22
C TRP A 12 -7.89 -7.71 -0.87
N LEU A 13 -7.13 -6.99 -0.05
CA LEU A 13 -7.58 -6.50 1.26
C LEU A 13 -7.95 -5.03 1.24
N ALA A 14 -7.20 -4.22 0.52
CA ALA A 14 -7.45 -2.79 0.39
C ALA A 14 -7.05 -2.31 -1.01
N MET A 15 -7.74 -1.28 -1.48
CA MET A 15 -7.45 -0.61 -2.74
C MET A 15 -7.57 0.90 -2.57
N HIS A 16 -6.68 1.65 -3.20
CA HIS A 16 -6.71 3.11 -3.25
C HIS A 16 -6.56 3.59 -4.68
N TYR A 17 -7.53 4.38 -5.15
CA TYR A 17 -7.46 5.06 -6.44
C TYR A 17 -6.76 6.40 -6.30
N ASN A 18 -5.60 6.55 -6.97
CA ASN A 18 -4.89 7.81 -7.03
C ASN A 18 -5.45 8.67 -8.17
N ARG A 19 -6.21 9.71 -7.83
CA ARG A 19 -6.84 10.61 -8.81
C ARG A 19 -5.83 11.39 -9.65
N LYS A 20 -4.61 11.63 -9.14
CA LYS A 20 -3.62 12.48 -9.79
C LYS A 20 -3.08 11.85 -11.08
N ASP A 21 -2.82 10.54 -11.05
CA ASP A 21 -2.27 9.79 -12.18
C ASP A 21 -3.23 8.72 -12.72
N GLN A 22 -4.43 8.63 -12.15
CA GLN A 22 -5.48 7.67 -12.50
C GLN A 22 -5.03 6.21 -12.34
N THR A 23 -4.20 5.93 -11.32
CA THR A 23 -3.71 4.59 -11.01
C THR A 23 -4.35 4.00 -9.76
N TYR A 24 -4.12 2.71 -9.52
CA TYR A 24 -4.61 2.01 -8.33
C TYR A 24 -3.47 1.39 -7.55
N TRP A 25 -3.48 1.59 -6.24
CA TRP A 25 -2.68 0.81 -5.29
C TRP A 25 -3.55 -0.29 -4.71
N VAL A 26 -3.11 -1.54 -4.78
CA VAL A 26 -3.89 -2.69 -4.31
C VAL A 26 -3.01 -3.57 -3.42
N SER A 27 -3.51 -3.85 -2.22
CA SER A 27 -2.87 -4.69 -1.22
C SER A 27 -3.41 -6.11 -1.28
N PHE A 28 -2.49 -7.07 -1.38
CA PHE A 28 -2.74 -8.51 -1.29
C PHE A 28 -2.00 -9.10 -0.10
N LYS A 29 -2.17 -10.39 0.15
CA LYS A 29 -1.53 -11.09 1.28
C LYS A 29 -0.01 -10.88 1.32
N ASN A 30 0.66 -10.98 0.17
CA ASN A 30 2.12 -11.04 0.06
C ASN A 30 2.71 -9.97 -0.87
N GLU A 31 1.87 -9.12 -1.45
CA GLU A 31 2.32 -8.11 -2.38
C GLU A 31 1.46 -6.85 -2.36
N LEU A 32 2.11 -5.72 -2.59
CA LEU A 32 1.48 -4.45 -2.92
C LEU A 32 1.69 -4.22 -4.41
N VAL A 33 0.61 -4.00 -5.16
CA VAL A 33 0.66 -3.81 -6.61
C VAL A 33 0.19 -2.41 -6.96
N HIS A 34 0.98 -1.73 -7.79
CA HIS A 34 0.60 -0.50 -8.47
C HIS A 34 0.07 -0.86 -9.84
N PHE A 35 -1.18 -0.54 -10.11
CA PHE A 35 -1.88 -0.83 -11.36
C PHE A 35 -2.18 0.47 -12.13
N ASP A 36 -2.19 0.38 -13.46
CA ASP A 36 -2.74 1.45 -14.30
C ASP A 36 -4.27 1.51 -14.22
N LYS A 37 -4.88 2.47 -14.92
CA LYS A 37 -6.34 2.64 -14.97
C LYS A 37 -7.12 1.44 -15.52
N ASN A 38 -6.44 0.54 -16.25
CA ASN A 38 -7.02 -0.67 -16.84
C ASN A 38 -6.59 -1.92 -16.07
N PHE A 39 -6.07 -1.76 -14.85
CA PHE A 39 -5.59 -2.83 -14.00
C PHE A 39 -4.44 -3.65 -14.58
N ARG A 40 -3.59 -3.04 -15.42
CA ARG A 40 -2.30 -3.61 -15.81
C ARG A 40 -1.26 -3.33 -14.74
N ASN A 41 -0.53 -4.37 -14.33
CA ASN A 41 0.49 -4.27 -13.29
C ASN A 41 1.64 -3.37 -13.77
N LEU A 42 1.81 -2.21 -13.13
CA LEU A 42 2.92 -1.29 -13.37
C LEU A 42 4.15 -1.71 -12.55
N LYS A 43 3.93 -2.05 -11.27
CA LYS A 43 4.99 -2.51 -10.37
C LYS A 43 4.41 -3.33 -9.22
N THR A 44 5.20 -4.29 -8.75
CA THR A 44 4.87 -5.11 -7.58
C THR A 44 5.96 -5.00 -6.53
N TYR A 45 5.55 -4.85 -5.28
CA TYR A 45 6.42 -4.78 -4.11
C TYR A 45 6.14 -5.98 -3.21
N ARG A 46 7.21 -6.65 -2.77
CA ARG A 46 7.17 -7.88 -1.96
C ARG A 46 8.07 -7.75 -0.74
N GLN A 47 8.25 -8.86 -0.02
CA GLN A 47 9.09 -8.93 1.17
C GLN A 47 10.51 -8.38 0.93
N GLY A 48 11.12 -8.65 -0.24
CA GLY A 48 12.44 -8.13 -0.60
C GLY A 48 12.50 -6.60 -0.72
N ASP A 49 11.36 -5.96 -0.99
CA ASP A 49 11.23 -4.50 -1.05
C ASP A 49 10.81 -3.90 0.31
N GLY A 50 10.64 -4.73 1.35
CA GLY A 50 10.20 -4.33 2.69
C GLY A 50 8.70 -4.47 2.93
N TYR A 51 7.91 -5.01 1.98
CA TYR A 51 6.50 -5.29 2.21
C TYR A 51 6.32 -6.51 3.12
N ASN A 52 5.98 -6.28 4.38
CA ASN A 52 5.92 -7.33 5.39
C ASN A 52 4.50 -7.80 5.75
N SER A 53 3.46 -7.06 5.32
CA SER A 53 2.09 -7.31 5.76
C SER A 53 1.07 -6.56 4.89
N PRO A 54 -0.15 -7.11 4.70
CA PRO A 54 -1.26 -6.43 4.04
C PRO A 54 -1.55 -5.03 4.59
N ALA A 55 -1.56 -4.06 3.68
CA ALA A 55 -2.06 -2.72 3.94
C ALA A 55 -3.59 -2.73 4.05
N LEU A 56 -4.12 -1.90 4.94
CA LEU A 56 -5.55 -1.70 5.20
C LEU A 56 -6.05 -0.34 4.66
N ASN A 57 -5.17 0.65 4.60
CA ASN A 57 -5.46 2.00 4.14
C ASN A 57 -4.21 2.64 3.55
N PHE A 58 -4.41 3.66 2.72
CA PHE A 58 -3.35 4.32 1.98
C PHE A 58 -3.53 5.84 1.98
N VAL A 59 -2.42 6.56 2.02
CA VAL A 59 -2.33 8.01 1.80
C VAL A 59 -1.09 8.29 0.96
N ILE A 60 -1.21 9.18 -0.01
CA ILE A 60 -0.07 9.64 -0.81
C ILE A 60 0.32 11.03 -0.30
N ASP A 61 1.59 11.20 0.07
CA ASP A 61 2.10 12.50 0.52
C ASP A 61 2.40 13.44 -0.66
N ASN A 62 2.74 14.70 -0.35
CA ASN A 62 3.06 15.70 -1.38
C ASN A 62 4.32 15.35 -2.21
N GLY A 63 5.23 14.55 -1.65
CA GLY A 63 6.40 14.01 -2.35
C GLY A 63 6.03 12.87 -3.30
N GLY A 64 4.85 12.28 -3.15
CA GLY A 64 4.36 11.12 -3.89
C GLY A 64 4.75 9.78 -3.25
N ASN A 65 5.27 9.78 -2.02
CA ASN A 65 5.47 8.53 -1.29
C ASN A 65 4.11 7.99 -0.85
N LEU A 66 4.00 6.66 -0.84
CA LEU A 66 2.79 5.99 -0.40
C LEU A 66 2.95 5.58 1.06
N TRP A 67 2.10 6.10 1.91
CA TRP A 67 1.99 5.74 3.32
C TRP A 67 0.82 4.79 3.50
N PHE A 68 0.99 3.77 4.32
CA PHE A 68 -0.07 2.83 4.63
C PHE A 68 0.05 2.28 6.04
N TYR A 69 -1.08 1.91 6.61
CA TYR A 69 -1.14 1.15 7.85
C TYR A 69 -1.49 -0.30 7.53
N ASN A 70 -0.86 -1.24 8.21
CA ASN A 70 -0.96 -2.67 7.91
C ASN A 70 -1.65 -3.47 9.03
N ILE A 71 -1.99 -4.73 8.75
CA ILE A 71 -2.66 -5.62 9.75
C ILE A 71 -1.81 -5.95 10.98
N LEU A 72 -0.50 -5.68 10.97
CA LEU A 72 0.40 -5.80 12.13
C LEU A 72 0.43 -4.52 12.98
N SER A 73 -0.47 -3.58 12.71
CA SER A 73 -0.56 -2.30 13.39
C SER A 73 0.66 -1.39 13.20
N GLN A 74 1.30 -1.47 12.03
CA GLN A 74 2.46 -0.66 11.69
C GLN A 74 2.11 0.37 10.64
N ILE A 75 2.76 1.53 10.71
CA ILE A 75 2.76 2.49 9.61
C ILE A 75 3.99 2.20 8.75
N ASN A 76 3.78 2.06 7.45
CA ASN A 76 4.83 1.87 6.46
C ASN A 76 4.85 3.03 5.46
N ARG A 77 6.02 3.33 4.92
CA ARG A 77 6.23 4.27 3.83
C ARG A 77 6.93 3.55 2.69
N LEU A 78 6.31 3.53 1.52
CA LEU A 78 6.96 3.24 0.25
C LEU A 78 7.55 4.55 -0.30
N ASP A 79 8.87 4.63 -0.36
CA ASP A 79 9.57 5.70 -1.06
C ASP A 79 9.46 5.45 -2.57
N LYS A 80 8.81 6.38 -3.30
CA LYS A 80 8.56 6.19 -4.74
C LYS A 80 9.83 6.24 -5.60
N THR A 81 10.90 6.85 -5.09
CA THR A 81 12.14 7.09 -5.83
C THR A 81 13.00 5.84 -5.77
N THR A 82 13.13 5.26 -4.58
CA THR A 82 13.94 4.05 -4.34
C THR A 82 13.15 2.77 -4.57
N GLY A 83 11.83 2.81 -4.38
CA GLY A 83 10.98 1.62 -4.39
C GLY A 83 11.06 0.81 -3.10
N THR A 84 11.67 1.34 -2.04
CA THR A 84 11.83 0.66 -0.76
C THR A 84 10.70 1.00 0.21
N ILE A 85 10.23 -0.01 0.93
CA ILE A 85 9.24 0.12 1.99
C ILE A 85 9.96 0.08 3.34
N THR A 86 9.75 1.11 4.14
CA THR A 86 10.26 1.21 5.51
C THR A 86 9.12 1.26 6.51
N THR A 87 9.30 0.63 7.67
CA THR A 87 8.35 0.72 8.79
C THR A 87 8.73 1.87 9.70
N LEU A 88 7.79 2.75 10.05
CA LEU A 88 8.06 3.80 11.03
C LEU A 88 8.28 3.20 12.41
N SER A 89 9.24 3.80 13.09
CA SER A 89 9.72 3.38 14.39
C SER A 89 9.91 4.59 15.31
N GLU A 90 10.21 4.34 16.58
CA GLU A 90 10.46 5.41 17.55
C GLU A 90 11.65 6.30 17.15
N THR A 91 12.64 5.75 16.44
CA THR A 91 13.77 6.55 15.93
C THR A 91 13.36 7.57 14.87
N ASP A 92 12.22 7.35 14.22
CA ASP A 92 11.60 8.30 13.28
C ASP A 92 10.72 9.35 14.00
N GLY A 93 10.68 9.31 15.34
CA GLY A 93 9.81 10.16 16.15
C GLY A 93 8.35 9.66 16.23
N TYR A 94 8.05 8.49 15.68
CA TYR A 94 6.73 7.87 15.82
C TYR A 94 6.52 7.40 17.27
N LYS A 95 5.46 7.88 17.91
CA LYS A 95 5.06 7.41 19.24
C LYS A 95 3.78 6.60 19.08
N ASN A 96 3.91 5.28 19.24
CA ASN A 96 2.75 4.39 19.29
C ASN A 96 2.00 4.62 20.61
N LYS A 97 1.15 5.65 20.66
CA LYS A 97 0.28 5.88 21.81
C LYS A 97 -0.94 4.99 21.68
N ILE A 98 -0.87 3.82 22.32
CA ILE A 98 -2.08 3.11 22.72
C ILE A 98 -2.73 3.98 23.80
N PHE A 99 -3.82 4.67 23.44
CA PHE A 99 -4.68 5.27 24.46
C PHE A 99 -5.47 4.13 25.10
N LEU A 100 -5.00 3.65 26.24
CA LEU A 100 -5.84 2.90 27.16
C LEU A 100 -6.81 3.92 27.77
N VAL A 101 -8.06 3.87 27.34
CA VAL A 101 -9.19 4.54 28.01
C VAL A 101 -9.74 3.58 29.05
#